data_AF-C7P9R1-F1
#
_entry.id   AF-C7P9R1-F1
#
_cell.length_a   1.000
_cell.length_b   1.000
_cell.length_c   1.000
_cell.angle_alpha   90.00
_cell.angle_beta   90.00
_cell.angle_gamma   90.00
#
_symmetry.space_group_name_H-M   'P 1'
#
loop_
_entity.id
_entity.type
_entity.pdbx_description
1 polymer ?
#
loop_
_entity_poly.entity_id
_entity_poly.type
_entity_poly.pdbx_seq_one_letter_code
_entity_poly.pdbx_strand_id
1 'polypeptide(L)'
;MIEINKIVSWKEIEKIKEMAKKDVIIVRMPKSVYNHKKMKYKIEALKEIPTIVINVEEKQRGRKKKIQNDILEKAIELINNNYSIRETANELGIPKSTLWLYIKDIAKNAKMRLFKKLVLEYKEQLIKKGLYNGTIDMLFAELEMHLKLNDLEKAKNILTEIIMYVNDDLDEDEDDEEEY
;
A
#
# COMPACT_ATOMS: atom_id res chain seq x y z
N MET A 1 -20.08 -3.82 13.19
CA MET A 1 -18.89 -3.12 13.72
C MET A 1 -19.32 -1.78 14.31
N ILE A 2 -18.81 -1.40 15.48
CA ILE A 2 -19.21 -0.19 16.23
C ILE A 2 -17.97 0.67 16.53
N GLU A 3 -18.03 1.97 16.25
CA GLU A 3 -16.95 2.91 16.59
C GLU A 3 -17.29 3.75 17.84
N ILE A 4 -16.37 3.74 18.82
CA ILE A 4 -16.48 4.52 20.05
C ILE A 4 -15.37 5.57 20.08
N ASN A 5 -15.68 6.76 19.59
CA ASN A 5 -14.75 7.89 19.53
C ASN A 5 -14.85 8.85 20.74
N LYS A 6 -15.80 8.61 21.65
CA LYS A 6 -16.08 9.42 22.85
C LYS A 6 -16.30 8.53 24.08
N ILE A 7 -16.29 9.13 25.26
CA ILE A 7 -16.68 8.45 26.49
C ILE A 7 -18.19 8.19 26.41
N VAL A 8 -18.57 6.92 26.32
CA VAL A 8 -19.97 6.50 26.21
C VAL A 8 -20.62 6.30 27.57
N SER A 9 -21.93 6.41 27.63
CA SER A 9 -22.77 6.13 28.79
C SER A 9 -22.97 4.62 29.01
N TRP A 10 -23.44 4.22 30.19
CA TRP A 10 -23.79 2.81 30.46
C TRP A 10 -24.94 2.29 29.58
N LYS A 11 -25.92 3.15 29.25
CA LYS A 11 -27.00 2.81 28.32
C LYS A 11 -26.48 2.42 26.92
N GLU A 12 -25.45 3.10 26.43
CA GLU A 12 -24.81 2.75 25.16
C GLU A 12 -24.06 1.41 25.25
N ILE A 13 -23.44 1.12 26.38
CA ILE A 13 -22.78 -0.18 26.64
C ILE A 13 -23.80 -1.31 26.65
N GLU A 14 -24.93 -1.15 27.35
CA GLU A 14 -26.00 -2.15 27.40
C GLU A 14 -26.54 -2.49 26.01
N LYS A 15 -26.75 -1.48 25.15
CA LYS A 15 -27.13 -1.71 23.75
C LYS A 15 -26.11 -2.56 22.99
N ILE A 16 -24.81 -2.31 23.21
CA ILE A 16 -23.74 -3.12 22.61
C ILE A 16 -23.82 -4.55 23.12
N LYS A 17 -24.05 -4.75 24.42
CA LYS A 17 -24.24 -6.09 25.01
C LYS A 17 -25.43 -6.83 24.41
N GLU A 18 -26.56 -6.14 24.22
CA GLU A 18 -27.76 -6.74 23.61
C GLU A 18 -27.54 -7.14 22.16
N MET A 19 -26.88 -6.28 21.37
CA MET A 19 -26.53 -6.62 19.99
C MET A 19 -25.57 -7.82 19.95
N ALA A 20 -24.64 -7.91 20.91
CA ALA A 20 -23.64 -8.99 20.98
C ALA A 20 -24.24 -10.37 21.33
N LYS A 21 -25.50 -10.42 21.80
CA LYS A 21 -26.23 -11.69 22.00
C LYS A 21 -26.66 -12.33 20.67
N LYS A 22 -26.82 -11.53 19.61
CA LYS A 22 -27.32 -11.98 18.32
C LYS A 22 -26.20 -12.27 17.32
N ASP A 23 -25.10 -11.53 17.41
CA ASP A 23 -23.98 -11.63 16.46
C ASP A 23 -22.66 -11.17 17.11
N VAL A 24 -21.53 -11.49 16.49
CA VAL A 24 -20.20 -11.05 16.90
C VAL A 24 -20.01 -9.57 16.60
N ILE A 25 -19.56 -8.79 17.59
CA ILE A 25 -19.40 -7.35 17.48
C ILE A 25 -17.95 -6.94 17.66
N ILE A 26 -17.42 -6.29 16.63
CA ILE A 26 -16.14 -5.59 16.70
C ILE A 26 -16.38 -4.16 17.16
N VAL A 27 -15.85 -3.80 18.32
CA VAL A 27 -15.85 -2.46 18.89
C VAL A 27 -14.49 -1.82 18.67
N ARG A 28 -14.43 -0.76 17.86
CA ARG A 28 -13.21 0.01 17.62
C ARG A 28 -13.20 1.28 18.47
N MET A 29 -12.11 1.53 19.18
CA MET A 29 -11.97 2.76 19.97
C MET A 29 -10.52 3.27 20.00
N PRO A 30 -10.31 4.60 20.07
CA PRO A 30 -8.97 5.15 20.24
C PRO A 30 -8.37 4.79 21.61
N LYS A 31 -7.04 4.66 21.68
CA LYS A 31 -6.28 4.44 22.93
C LYS A 31 -6.62 5.45 24.03
N SER A 32 -6.92 6.70 23.67
CA SER A 32 -7.35 7.73 24.62
C SER A 32 -8.69 7.43 25.29
N VAL A 33 -9.63 6.82 24.56
CA VAL A 33 -10.93 6.41 25.10
C VAL A 33 -10.78 5.13 25.92
N TYR A 34 -10.00 4.18 25.41
CA TYR A 34 -9.71 2.92 26.09
C TYR A 34 -9.05 3.14 27.47
N ASN A 35 -8.08 4.07 27.56
CA ASN A 35 -7.37 4.38 28.80
C ASN A 35 -8.11 5.38 29.71
N HIS A 36 -9.28 5.89 29.31
CA HIS A 36 -9.96 6.92 30.09
C HIS A 36 -10.54 6.34 31.39
N LYS A 37 -10.33 7.01 32.54
CA LYS A 37 -10.78 6.53 33.87
C LYS A 37 -12.27 6.13 33.92
N LYS A 38 -13.15 6.93 33.28
CA LYS A 38 -14.60 6.67 33.19
C LYS A 38 -15.01 5.52 32.26
N MET A 39 -14.08 4.97 31.48
CA MET A 39 -14.30 3.85 30.56
C MET A 39 -13.80 2.52 31.12
N LYS A 40 -12.92 2.53 32.14
CA LYS A 40 -12.31 1.32 32.72
C LYS A 40 -13.32 0.21 32.98
N TYR A 41 -14.31 0.47 33.84
CA TYR A 41 -15.34 -0.52 34.20
C TYR A 41 -16.24 -0.93 33.03
N LYS A 42 -16.46 -0.03 32.06
CA LYS A 42 -17.28 -0.32 30.88
C LYS A 42 -16.57 -1.26 29.92
N ILE A 43 -15.26 -1.07 29.76
CA ILE A 43 -14.42 -1.93 28.92
C ILE A 43 -14.30 -3.31 29.54
N GLU A 44 -14.11 -3.38 30.86
CA GLU A 44 -14.08 -4.64 31.60
C GLU A 44 -15.39 -5.42 31.40
N ALA A 45 -16.53 -4.75 31.57
CA ALA A 45 -17.85 -5.32 31.33
C ALA A 45 -18.12 -5.72 29.86
N LEU A 46 -17.40 -5.16 28.89
CA LEU A 46 -17.46 -5.58 27.48
C LEU A 46 -16.54 -6.77 27.20
N LYS A 47 -15.37 -6.84 27.85
CA LYS A 47 -14.40 -7.94 27.71
C LYS A 47 -14.90 -9.26 28.28
N GLU A 48 -15.78 -9.20 29.27
CA GLU A 48 -16.45 -10.40 29.82
C GLU A 48 -17.32 -11.13 28.78
N ILE A 49 -17.70 -10.46 27.69
CA ILE A 49 -18.57 -11.03 26.67
C ILE A 49 -17.71 -11.56 25.52
N PRO A 50 -17.70 -12.88 25.25
CA PRO A 50 -16.82 -13.49 24.26
C PRO A 50 -17.16 -13.08 22.81
N THR A 51 -18.39 -12.68 22.54
CA THR A 51 -18.84 -12.21 21.23
C THR A 51 -18.45 -10.75 20.96
N ILE A 52 -17.74 -10.09 21.88
CA ILE A 52 -17.26 -8.71 21.72
C ILE A 52 -15.74 -8.69 21.56
N VAL A 53 -15.29 -8.20 20.41
CA VAL A 53 -13.87 -7.99 20.10
C VAL A 53 -13.55 -6.51 20.18
N ILE A 54 -12.63 -6.14 21.08
CA ILE A 54 -12.23 -4.74 21.26
C ILE A 54 -10.93 -4.47 20.51
N ASN A 55 -11.01 -3.63 19.48
CA ASN A 55 -9.85 -3.14 18.74
C ASN A 55 -9.49 -1.73 19.19
N VAL A 56 -8.28 -1.57 19.72
CA VAL A 56 -7.76 -0.28 20.18
C VAL A 56 -6.89 0.34 19.09
N GLU A 57 -7.31 1.48 18.57
CA GLU A 57 -6.58 2.21 17.54
C GLU A 57 -5.68 3.29 18.16
N GLU A 58 -4.41 3.34 17.75
CA GLU A 58 -3.55 4.50 17.98
C GLU A 58 -3.83 5.57 16.92
N LYS A 59 -4.91 6.34 17.11
CA LYS A 59 -5.09 7.58 16.35
C LYS A 59 -4.14 8.64 16.92
N GLN A 60 -3.14 9.06 16.15
CA GLN A 60 -2.37 10.27 16.46
C GLN A 60 -3.34 11.47 16.50
N ARG A 61 -3.65 11.97 17.70
CA ARG A 61 -4.39 13.21 17.88
C ARG A 61 -3.41 14.38 17.92
N GLY A 62 -3.51 15.26 16.93
CA GLY A 62 -2.76 16.51 16.83
C GLY A 62 -3.00 17.20 15.48
N ARG A 63 -2.83 18.52 15.42
CA ARG A 63 -2.76 19.23 14.14
C ARG A 63 -1.56 18.69 13.38
N LYS A 64 -1.75 18.18 12.16
CA LYS A 64 -0.64 17.77 11.29
C LYS A 64 0.36 18.94 11.24
N LYS A 65 1.64 18.70 11.56
CA LYS A 65 2.69 19.72 11.42
C LYS A 65 2.73 20.13 9.95
N LYS A 66 2.22 21.33 9.65
CA LYS A 66 2.14 21.84 8.29
C LYS A 66 3.56 22.04 7.77
N ILE A 67 3.98 21.20 6.83
CA ILE A 67 5.16 21.47 6.01
C ILE A 67 4.85 22.71 5.16
N GLN A 68 5.80 23.63 5.04
CA GLN A 68 5.64 24.78 4.15
C GLN A 68 5.55 24.31 2.69
N ASN A 69 4.82 25.04 1.85
CA ASN A 69 4.52 24.59 0.48
C ASN A 69 5.79 24.50 -0.38
N ASP A 70 6.75 25.40 -0.20
CA ASP A 70 8.06 25.41 -0.86
C ASP A 70 8.89 24.16 -0.56
N ILE A 71 8.89 23.73 0.71
CA ILE A 71 9.56 22.50 1.13
C ILE A 71 8.86 21.26 0.54
N LEU A 72 7.52 21.30 0.44
CA LEU A 72 6.75 20.23 -0.19
C LEU A 72 7.02 20.13 -1.69
N GLU A 73 7.10 21.25 -2.40
CA GLU A 73 7.41 21.29 -3.83
C GLU A 73 8.81 20.71 -4.11
N LYS A 74 9.82 21.12 -3.34
CA LYS A 74 11.17 20.53 -3.43
C LYS A 74 11.19 19.04 -3.14
N ALA A 75 10.39 18.58 -2.17
CA ALA A 75 10.27 17.15 -1.89
C ALA A 75 9.70 16.38 -3.08
N ILE A 76 8.69 16.95 -3.76
CA ILE A 76 8.06 16.34 -4.93
C ILE A 76 9.06 16.26 -6.09
N GLU A 77 9.83 17.32 -6.34
CA GLU A 77 10.89 17.33 -7.36
C GLU A 77 11.92 16.24 -7.09
N LEU A 78 12.45 16.16 -5.87
CA LEU A 78 13.45 15.15 -5.50
C LEU A 78 12.91 13.72 -5.71
N ILE A 79 11.65 13.45 -5.34
CA ILE A 79 11.02 12.14 -5.56
C ILE A 79 10.86 11.83 -7.05
N ASN A 80 10.47 12.81 -7.85
CA ASN A 80 10.38 12.64 -9.31
C ASN A 80 11.77 12.40 -9.94
N ASN A 81 12.82 12.92 -9.32
CA ASN A 81 14.22 12.70 -9.69
C ASN A 81 14.82 11.42 -9.08
N ASN A 82 13.99 10.46 -8.66
CA ASN A 82 14.39 9.17 -8.10
C ASN A 82 15.09 9.18 -6.74
N TYR A 83 15.06 10.29 -5.99
CA TYR A 83 15.56 10.27 -4.63
C TYR A 83 14.64 9.43 -3.75
N SER A 84 15.23 8.61 -2.88
CA SER A 84 14.49 7.88 -1.88
C SER A 84 13.90 8.84 -0.85
N ILE A 85 12.79 8.44 -0.24
CA ILE A 85 12.12 9.22 0.81
C ILE A 85 13.05 9.51 1.99
N ARG A 86 14.05 8.64 2.22
CA ARG A 86 15.06 8.84 3.25
C ARG A 86 16.04 9.94 2.85
N GLU A 87 16.53 9.92 1.61
CA GLU A 87 17.43 10.95 1.09
C GLU A 87 16.73 12.30 1.02
N THR A 88 15.50 12.36 0.50
CA THR A 88 14.69 13.57 0.47
C THR A 88 14.44 14.13 1.88
N ALA A 89 14.19 13.28 2.87
CA ALA A 89 14.00 13.69 4.25
C ALA A 89 15.28 14.29 4.86
N ASN A 90 16.43 13.68 4.57
CA ASN A 90 17.73 14.17 5.02
C ASN A 90 18.07 15.51 4.37
N GLU A 91 17.87 15.64 3.06
CA GLU A 91 18.16 16.85 2.28
C GLU A 91 17.33 18.04 2.76
N LEU A 92 16.06 17.80 3.11
CA LEU A 92 15.15 18.85 3.56
C LEU A 92 15.18 19.08 5.08
N GLY A 93 15.96 18.30 5.83
CA GLY A 93 16.02 18.38 7.29
C GLY A 93 14.69 18.04 7.99
N ILE A 94 13.83 17.22 7.37
CA ILE A 94 12.51 16.87 7.90
C ILE A 94 12.53 15.41 8.39
N PRO A 95 11.85 15.08 9.51
CA PRO A 95 11.67 13.68 9.89
C PRO A 95 10.98 12.89 8.77
N LYS A 96 11.56 11.73 8.40
CA LYS A 96 11.02 10.80 7.39
C LYS A 96 9.52 10.51 7.58
N SER A 97 9.09 10.30 8.82
CA SER A 97 7.68 10.03 9.17
C SER A 97 6.76 11.19 8.85
N THR A 98 7.25 12.43 9.03
CA THR A 98 6.51 13.64 8.70
C THR A 98 6.44 13.79 7.18
N LEU A 99 7.57 13.66 6.48
CA LEU A 99 7.60 13.73 5.02
C LEU A 99 6.63 12.72 4.40
N TRP A 100 6.71 11.44 4.80
CA TRP A 100 5.85 10.35 4.33
C TRP A 100 4.36 10.68 4.39
N LEU A 101 3.88 11.33 5.46
CA LEU A 101 2.46 11.70 5.60
C LEU A 101 1.97 12.63 4.49
N TYR A 102 2.85 13.43 3.91
CA TYR A 102 2.52 14.40 2.86
C TYR A 102 2.73 13.83 1.46
N ILE A 103 3.78 13.04 1.26
CA ILE A 103 4.19 12.58 -0.07
C ILE A 103 3.69 11.17 -0.43
N LYS A 104 3.12 10.39 0.51
CA LYS A 104 2.83 8.96 0.28
C LYS A 104 2.08 8.67 -1.03
N ASP A 105 1.09 9.50 -1.36
CA ASP A 105 0.24 9.30 -2.54
C ASP A 105 0.97 9.72 -3.81
N ILE A 106 1.78 10.78 -3.71
CA ILE A 106 2.66 11.27 -4.79
C ILE A 106 3.76 10.25 -5.08
N ALA A 107 4.42 9.75 -4.05
CA ALA A 107 5.47 8.74 -4.15
C ALA A 107 4.93 7.43 -4.73
N LYS A 108 3.70 7.02 -4.36
CA LYS A 108 3.03 5.87 -4.98
C LYS A 108 2.82 6.10 -6.49
N ASN A 109 2.35 7.28 -6.86
CA ASN A 109 2.12 7.63 -8.27
C ASN A 109 3.44 7.77 -9.06
N ALA A 110 4.49 8.32 -8.46
CA ALA A 110 5.81 8.44 -9.06
C ALA A 110 6.42 7.06 -9.35
N LYS A 111 6.37 6.15 -8.37
CA LYS A 111 6.81 4.75 -8.55
C LYS A 111 6.03 4.04 -9.66
N MET A 112 4.71 4.21 -9.70
CA MET A 112 3.88 3.63 -10.76
C MET A 112 4.25 4.18 -12.15
N ARG A 113 4.53 5.49 -12.24
CA ARG A 113 4.97 6.12 -13.48
C ARG A 113 6.31 5.57 -13.96
N LEU A 114 7.27 5.45 -13.04
CA LEU A 114 8.58 4.87 -13.33
C LEU A 114 8.45 3.41 -13.75
N PHE A 115 7.62 2.62 -13.08
CA PHE A 115 7.37 1.24 -13.46
C PHE A 115 6.80 1.13 -14.88
N LYS A 116 5.79 1.92 -15.23
CA LYS A 116 5.24 1.96 -16.61
C LYS A 116 6.30 2.33 -17.64
N LYS A 117 7.18 3.28 -17.31
CA LYS A 117 8.31 3.66 -18.18
C LYS A 117 9.27 2.48 -18.40
N LEU A 118 9.66 1.79 -17.33
CA LEU A 118 10.53 0.61 -17.41
C LEU A 118 9.91 -0.53 -18.21
N VAL A 119 8.60 -0.79 -18.05
CA VAL A 119 7.87 -1.79 -18.84
C VAL A 119 7.91 -1.45 -20.34
N LEU A 120 7.74 -0.18 -20.69
CA LEU A 120 7.83 0.28 -22.07
C LEU A 120 9.25 0.13 -22.64
N GLU A 121 10.26 0.54 -21.87
CA GLU A 121 11.67 0.38 -22.25
C GLU A 121 12.03 -1.10 -22.45
N TYR A 122 11.52 -1.99 -21.59
CA TYR A 122 11.72 -3.43 -21.73
C TYR A 122 11.05 -3.99 -22.99
N LYS A 123 9.80 -3.58 -23.29
CA LYS A 123 9.12 -3.91 -24.55
C LYS A 123 9.95 -3.50 -25.76
N GLU A 124 10.46 -2.27 -25.78
CA GLU A 124 11.32 -1.77 -26.87
C GLU A 124 12.61 -2.59 -27.01
N GLN A 125 13.21 -3.04 -25.90
CA GLN A 125 14.40 -3.89 -25.93
C GLN A 125 14.10 -5.26 -26.54
N LEU A 126 12.98 -5.89 -26.18
CA LEU A 126 12.58 -7.18 -26.75
C LEU A 126 12.35 -7.08 -28.26
N ILE A 127 11.68 -6.01 -28.72
CA ILE A 127 11.48 -5.75 -30.15
C ILE A 127 12.83 -5.61 -30.87
N LYS A 128 13.77 -4.85 -30.29
CA LYS A 128 15.11 -4.65 -30.88
C LYS A 128 15.93 -5.94 -30.95
N LYS A 129 15.72 -6.87 -30.02
CA LYS A 129 16.39 -8.17 -29.97
C LYS A 129 15.71 -9.25 -30.84
N GLY A 130 14.56 -8.96 -31.45
CA GLY A 130 13.79 -9.95 -32.20
C GLY A 130 12.98 -10.92 -31.33
N LEU A 131 13.10 -10.82 -29.99
CA LEU A 131 12.41 -11.65 -29.00
C LEU A 131 10.99 -11.16 -28.71
N TYR A 132 10.33 -10.52 -29.68
CA TYR A 132 8.99 -9.96 -29.52
C TYR A 132 8.01 -10.64 -30.46
N ASN A 133 7.23 -11.56 -29.93
CA ASN A 133 6.28 -12.39 -30.67
C ASN A 133 4.83 -12.13 -30.24
N GLY A 134 3.87 -12.80 -30.88
CA GLY A 134 2.43 -12.62 -30.60
C GLY A 134 2.02 -13.02 -29.18
N THR A 135 2.68 -14.02 -28.59
CA THR A 135 2.45 -14.47 -27.21
C THR A 135 2.89 -13.38 -26.23
N ILE A 136 4.08 -12.82 -26.44
CA ILE A 136 4.62 -11.71 -25.64
C ILE A 136 3.74 -10.46 -25.78
N ASP A 137 3.22 -10.14 -26.97
CA ASP A 137 2.30 -9.01 -27.14
C ASP A 137 1.00 -9.17 -26.31
N MET A 138 0.42 -10.38 -26.29
CA MET A 138 -0.73 -10.68 -25.43
C MET A 138 -0.41 -10.51 -23.95
N LEU A 139 0.74 -11.01 -23.48
CA LEU A 139 1.18 -10.85 -22.10
C LEU A 139 1.42 -9.37 -21.74
N PHE A 140 2.01 -8.57 -22.64
CA PHE A 140 2.17 -7.13 -22.41
C PHE A 140 0.82 -6.41 -22.36
N ALA A 141 -0.15 -6.78 -23.19
CA ALA A 141 -1.49 -6.21 -23.15
C ALA A 141 -2.19 -6.51 -21.81
N GLU A 142 -2.07 -7.74 -21.30
CA GLU A 142 -2.60 -8.13 -20.00
C GLU A 142 -1.88 -7.40 -18.84
N LEU A 143 -0.55 -7.29 -18.91
CA LEU A 143 0.26 -6.51 -17.97
C LEU A 143 -0.20 -5.05 -17.90
N GLU A 144 -0.37 -4.41 -19.05
CA GLU A 144 -0.85 -3.03 -19.13
C GLU A 144 -2.26 -2.85 -18.54
N MET A 145 -3.16 -3.82 -18.75
CA MET A 145 -4.49 -3.82 -18.17
C MET A 145 -4.42 -3.84 -16.64
N HIS A 146 -3.64 -4.75 -16.06
CA HIS A 146 -3.48 -4.85 -14.60
C HIS A 146 -2.80 -3.61 -14.00
N LEU A 147 -1.87 -2.98 -14.73
CA LEU A 147 -1.28 -1.70 -14.32
C LEU A 147 -2.25 -0.53 -14.35
N LYS A 148 -3.26 -0.54 -15.22
CA LYS A 148 -4.35 0.45 -15.20
C LYS A 148 -5.28 0.22 -14.01
N LEU A 149 -5.51 -1.05 -13.64
CA LEU A 149 -6.33 -1.44 -12.49
C LEU A 149 -5.61 -1.35 -11.14
N ASN A 150 -4.30 -1.02 -11.13
CA ASN A 150 -3.45 -0.96 -9.93
C ASN A 150 -3.33 -2.32 -9.21
N ASP A 151 -3.50 -3.41 -9.96
CA ASP A 151 -3.35 -4.79 -9.48
C ASP A 151 -1.89 -5.23 -9.64
N LEU A 152 -1.07 -4.82 -8.66
CA LEU A 152 0.39 -5.01 -8.72
C LEU A 152 0.83 -6.48 -8.58
N GLU A 153 0.02 -7.31 -7.91
CA GLU A 153 0.35 -8.71 -7.70
C GLU A 153 0.23 -9.47 -9.03
N LYS A 154 -0.88 -9.29 -9.74
CA LYS A 154 -1.06 -9.88 -11.07
C LYS A 154 -0.08 -9.30 -12.08
N ALA A 155 0.14 -7.98 -12.08
CA ALA A 155 1.13 -7.36 -12.95
C ALA A 155 2.54 -7.96 -12.75
N LYS A 156 2.93 -8.26 -11.51
CA LYS A 156 4.21 -8.91 -11.22
C LYS A 156 4.27 -10.33 -11.80
N ASN A 157 3.20 -11.11 -11.65
CA ASN A 157 3.14 -12.47 -12.16
C ASN A 157 3.31 -12.50 -13.68
N ILE A 158 2.56 -11.65 -14.39
CA ILE A 158 2.64 -11.55 -15.86
C ILE A 158 4.04 -11.11 -16.31
N LEU A 159 4.65 -10.14 -15.62
CA LEU A 159 6.03 -9.73 -15.94
C LEU A 159 7.02 -10.88 -15.75
N THR A 160 6.81 -11.72 -14.73
CA THR A 160 7.65 -12.91 -14.48
C THR A 160 7.48 -13.93 -15.60
N GLU A 161 6.25 -14.14 -16.06
CA GLU A 161 5.94 -15.02 -17.19
C GLU A 161 6.58 -14.52 -18.49
N ILE A 162 6.52 -13.22 -18.78
CA ILE A 162 7.24 -12.62 -19.92
C ILE A 162 8.75 -12.90 -19.83
N ILE A 163 9.34 -12.75 -18.63
CA ILE A 163 10.78 -13.01 -18.44
C ILE A 163 11.10 -14.49 -18.65
N MET A 164 10.25 -15.41 -18.18
CA MET A 164 10.44 -16.84 -18.39
C MET A 164 10.38 -17.19 -19.88
N TYR A 165 9.35 -16.75 -20.60
CA TYR A 165 9.24 -16.98 -22.05
C TYR A 165 10.45 -16.47 -22.82
N VAL A 166 10.94 -15.27 -22.47
CA VAL A 166 12.12 -14.67 -23.13
C VAL A 166 13.40 -15.45 -22.82
N ASN A 167 13.53 -16.04 -21.62
CA ASN A 167 14.69 -16.84 -21.26
C ASN A 167 14.63 -18.24 -21.89
N ASP A 168 13.44 -18.86 -21.95
CA ASP A 168 13.25 -20.16 -22.59
C ASP A 168 13.57 -20.08 -24.11
N ASP A 169 13.16 -18.99 -24.78
CA ASP A 169 13.51 -18.72 -26.19
C ASP A 169 15.04 -18.50 -26.39
N LEU A 170 15.79 -18.10 -25.36
CA LEU A 170 17.25 -17.92 -25.44
C LEU A 170 18.03 -19.22 -25.22
N ASP A 171 17.47 -20.16 -24.45
CA ASP A 171 18.08 -21.47 -24.20
C ASP A 171 17.92 -22.39 -25.43
N GLU A 172 16.87 -22.22 -26.26
CA GLU A 172 16.69 -22.98 -27.50
C GLU A 172 17.67 -22.55 -28.63
N ASP A 173 18.12 -21.30 -28.66
CA ASP A 173 19.06 -20.78 -29.68
C ASP A 173 20.54 -21.20 -29.42
N GLU A 174 20.91 -21.65 -28.21
CA GLU A 174 22.28 -22.11 -27.90
C GLU A 174 22.55 -23.57 -28.32
N ASP A 175 21.51 -24.40 -28.44
CA ASP A 175 21.65 -25.82 -28.79
C ASP A 175 21.83 -26.07 -30.31
N ASP A 176 21.54 -25.08 -31.17
CA ASP A 176 21.62 -25.19 -32.63
C ASP A 176 23.02 -24.80 -33.21
N GLU A 177 23.96 -24.31 -32.40
CA GLU A 177 25.32 -23.94 -32.86
C GLU A 177 26.39 -25.06 -32.71
N GLU A 178 26.07 -26.23 -32.14
CA GLU A 178 27.02 -27.34 -31.90
C GLU A 178 26.99 -28.50 -32.93
N GLU A 179 26.46 -28.30 -34.14
CA GLU A 179 26.55 -29.31 -35.21
C GLU A 179 27.24 -28.78 -36.49
N TYR A 180 28.57 -28.65 -36.46
CA TYR A 180 29.43 -28.61 -37.66
C TYR A 180 30.77 -29.34 -37.48
#